data_AF-A0A438X0S6-F1
#
_entry.id   AF-A0A438X0S6-F1
#
_cell.length_a   1.000
_cell.length_b   1.000
_cell.length_c   1.000
_cell.angle_alpha   90.00
_cell.angle_beta   90.00
_cell.angle_gamma   90.00
#
_symmetry.space_group_name_H-M   'P 1'
#
loop_
_entity.id
_entity.type
_entity.pdbx_description
1 polymer ?
#
loop_
_entity_poly.entity_id
_entity_poly.type
_entity_poly.pdbx_seq_one_letter_code
_entity_poly.pdbx_strand_id
1 'polypeptide(L)'
;FFDSFILMLLAWGLYGLYSACSSGTIEASLITDIKENKKDLSKFLAKNNQITYLGMIIGSSLGSFLYLKVHAMLYIVGIFLIMLCALTIIIYFKEKEGDFKSQKSLKLLKEQVKGSLKELKDNPKLKILLVGHLITPIFFMSHFQMWQAYFLKQGVKEQYLFMFYIAFQVISILIHFLKAKNYRQKIALSSLVVLLGVSPLLLSNIPYCFIGVYALMVAFFTYMSYCLGYQFS
;
A
#
# COMPACT_ATOMS: atom_id res chain seq x y z
N PHE A 1 11.72 -14.72 -23.66
CA PHE A 1 10.40 -15.39 -23.48
C PHE A 1 9.46 -14.29 -22.98
N PHE A 2 8.68 -13.70 -23.90
CA PHE A 2 7.77 -12.55 -23.73
C PHE A 2 8.38 -11.14 -23.49
N ASP A 3 9.21 -10.66 -24.43
CA ASP A 3 9.69 -9.28 -24.50
C ASP A 3 8.72 -8.36 -25.27
N SER A 4 7.47 -8.26 -24.81
CA SER A 4 6.55 -7.25 -25.36
C SER A 4 6.02 -6.38 -24.25
N PHE A 5 6.47 -5.13 -24.25
CA PHE A 5 5.95 -4.05 -23.42
C PHE A 5 4.40 -4.05 -23.36
N ILE A 6 3.73 -4.43 -24.46
CA ILE A 6 2.28 -4.56 -24.57
C ILE A 6 1.73 -5.64 -23.61
N LEU A 7 2.37 -6.81 -23.54
CA LEU A 7 1.95 -7.88 -22.62
C LEU A 7 2.15 -7.47 -21.17
N MET A 8 3.22 -6.74 -20.86
CA MET A 8 3.44 -6.17 -19.54
C MET A 8 2.34 -5.15 -19.19
N LEU A 9 1.97 -4.26 -20.11
CA LEU A 9 0.87 -3.33 -19.93
C LEU A 9 -0.46 -4.05 -19.69
N LEU A 10 -0.75 -5.11 -20.46
CA LEU A 10 -1.95 -5.93 -20.27
C LEU A 10 -1.95 -6.61 -18.90
N ALA A 11 -0.82 -7.17 -18.46
CA ALA A 11 -0.70 -7.78 -17.16
C ALA A 11 -0.94 -6.77 -16.02
N TRP A 12 -0.36 -5.57 -16.11
CA TRP A 12 -0.62 -4.48 -15.15
C TRP A 12 -2.07 -4.00 -15.18
N GLY A 13 -2.68 -3.92 -16.36
CA GLY A 13 -4.09 -3.57 -16.51
C GLY A 13 -5.01 -4.59 -15.83
N LEU A 14 -4.77 -5.88 -16.05
CA LEU A 14 -5.51 -6.97 -15.40
C LEU A 14 -5.32 -6.97 -13.88
N TYR A 15 -4.09 -6.74 -13.42
CA TYR A 15 -3.80 -6.59 -11.98
C TYR A 15 -4.57 -5.42 -11.37
N GLY A 16 -4.62 -4.26 -12.05
CA GLY A 16 -5.39 -3.10 -11.62
C GLY A 16 -6.89 -3.38 -11.54
N LEU A 17 -7.43 -4.07 -12.55
CA LEU A 17 -8.84 -4.49 -12.56
C LEU A 17 -9.16 -5.44 -11.40
N TYR A 18 -8.32 -6.45 -11.18
CA TYR A 18 -8.44 -7.36 -10.05
C TYR A 18 -8.44 -6.61 -8.71
N SER A 19 -7.50 -5.68 -8.52
CA SER A 19 -7.38 -4.90 -7.29
C SER A 19 -8.65 -4.08 -7.02
N ALA A 20 -9.21 -3.45 -8.05
CA ALA A 20 -10.47 -2.71 -7.95
C ALA A 20 -11.66 -3.63 -7.62
N CYS A 21 -11.75 -4.80 -8.26
CA CYS A 21 -12.79 -5.78 -7.96
C CYS A 21 -12.68 -6.31 -6.52
N SER A 22 -11.49 -6.73 -6.08
CA SER A 22 -11.27 -7.29 -4.74
C SER A 22 -11.71 -6.31 -3.64
N SER A 23 -11.37 -5.03 -3.77
CA SER A 23 -11.76 -4.01 -2.79
C SER A 23 -13.26 -3.67 -2.89
N GLY A 24 -13.80 -3.62 -4.11
CA GLY A 24 -15.21 -3.31 -4.36
C GLY A 24 -16.21 -4.42 -4.01
N THR A 25 -15.75 -5.68 -3.89
CA THR A 25 -16.63 -6.83 -3.61
C THR A 25 -16.35 -7.43 -2.23
N ILE A 26 -15.25 -8.16 -2.07
CA ILE A 26 -14.97 -8.98 -0.88
C ILE A 26 -14.80 -8.09 0.36
N GLU A 27 -13.96 -7.05 0.27
CA GLU A 27 -13.72 -6.14 1.40
C GLU A 27 -15.00 -5.36 1.77
N ALA A 28 -15.71 -4.84 0.77
CA ALA A 28 -16.95 -4.09 0.98
C ALA A 28 -18.06 -4.95 1.61
N SER A 29 -18.22 -6.18 1.14
CA SER A 29 -19.19 -7.15 1.70
C SER A 29 -18.86 -7.48 3.15
N LEU A 30 -17.59 -7.75 3.46
CA LEU A 30 -17.16 -8.09 4.80
C LEU A 30 -17.30 -6.92 5.79
N ILE A 31 -17.01 -5.69 5.36
CA ILE A 31 -17.25 -4.48 6.18
C ILE A 31 -18.75 -4.30 6.44
N THR A 32 -19.59 -4.52 5.44
CA THR A 32 -21.05 -4.41 5.55
C THR A 32 -21.59 -5.43 6.54
N ASP A 33 -21.15 -6.69 6.43
CA ASP A 33 -21.52 -7.77 7.34
C ASP A 33 -21.12 -7.47 8.80
N ILE A 34 -19.92 -6.91 9.04
CA ILE A 34 -19.48 -6.55 10.38
C ILE A 34 -20.36 -5.43 10.96
N LYS A 35 -20.71 -4.42 10.15
CA LYS A 35 -21.58 -3.31 10.55
C LYS A 35 -22.99 -3.80 10.86
N GLU A 36 -23.58 -4.64 10.01
CA GLU A 36 -24.91 -5.21 10.23
C GLU A 36 -24.98 -6.06 11.50
N ASN A 37 -23.94 -6.84 11.78
CA ASN A 37 -23.84 -7.65 12.99
C ASN A 37 -23.43 -6.85 14.24
N LYS A 38 -23.38 -5.50 14.18
CA LYS A 38 -22.95 -4.59 15.26
C LYS A 38 -21.62 -4.99 15.91
N LYS A 39 -20.72 -5.61 15.14
CA LYS A 39 -19.38 -5.97 15.60
C LYS A 39 -18.45 -4.76 15.49
N ASP A 40 -17.39 -4.76 16.30
CA ASP A 40 -16.42 -3.66 16.30
C ASP A 40 -15.57 -3.66 15.02
N LEU A 41 -15.94 -2.77 14.10
CA LEU A 41 -15.25 -2.55 12.83
C LEU A 41 -13.80 -2.07 13.04
N SER A 42 -13.57 -1.21 14.03
CA SER A 42 -12.24 -0.64 14.28
C SER A 42 -11.25 -1.73 14.69
N LYS A 43 -11.69 -2.64 15.56
CA LYS A 43 -10.89 -3.80 16.01
C LYS A 43 -10.62 -4.79 14.87
N PHE A 44 -11.61 -5.02 14.00
CA PHE A 44 -11.42 -5.83 12.80
C PHE A 44 -10.38 -5.21 11.86
N LEU A 45 -10.54 -3.94 11.49
CA LEU A 45 -9.63 -3.23 10.59
C LEU A 45 -8.21 -3.19 11.14
N ALA A 46 -8.04 -2.93 12.44
CA ALA A 46 -6.74 -2.96 13.10
C ALA A 46 -6.07 -4.33 12.99
N LYS A 47 -6.82 -5.41 13.24
CA LYS A 47 -6.29 -6.78 13.16
C LYS A 47 -5.99 -7.20 11.71
N ASN A 48 -6.84 -6.81 10.77
CA ASN A 48 -6.60 -7.03 9.33
C ASN A 48 -5.30 -6.36 8.89
N ASN A 49 -5.11 -5.08 9.23
CA ASN A 49 -3.89 -4.34 8.90
C ASN A 49 -2.63 -5.00 9.52
N GLN A 50 -2.71 -5.46 10.77
CA GLN A 50 -1.60 -6.19 11.41
C GLN A 50 -1.24 -7.47 10.66
N ILE A 51 -2.24 -8.26 10.24
CA ILE A 51 -2.02 -9.48 9.46
C ILE A 51 -1.40 -9.13 8.11
N THR A 52 -1.88 -8.08 7.43
CA THR A 52 -1.30 -7.61 6.17
C THR A 52 0.17 -7.20 6.36
N TYR A 53 0.51 -6.42 7.39
CA TYR A 53 1.90 -6.03 7.66
C TYR A 53 2.80 -7.23 7.96
N LEU A 54 2.33 -8.18 8.78
CA LEU A 54 3.07 -9.42 9.04
C LEU A 54 3.26 -10.23 7.75
N GLY A 55 2.21 -10.35 6.94
CA GLY A 55 2.26 -11.01 5.63
C GLY A 55 3.25 -10.35 4.69
N MET A 56 3.30 -9.01 4.66
CA MET A 56 4.29 -8.26 3.88
C MET A 56 5.70 -8.55 4.37
N ILE A 57 5.98 -8.48 5.68
CA ILE A 57 7.32 -8.73 6.24
C ILE A 57 7.78 -10.18 5.96
N ILE A 58 6.92 -11.16 6.24
CA ILE A 58 7.24 -12.58 6.05
C ILE A 58 7.39 -12.88 4.56
N GLY A 59 6.41 -12.47 3.74
CA GLY A 59 6.37 -12.76 2.31
C GLY A 59 7.53 -12.14 1.54
N SER A 60 7.92 -10.91 1.90
CA SER A 60 9.09 -10.25 1.30
C SER A 60 10.42 -10.82 1.76
N SER A 61 10.57 -11.16 3.04
CA SER A 61 11.80 -11.77 3.57
C SER A 61 12.00 -13.16 2.97
N LEU A 62 10.95 -13.98 2.96
CA LEU A 62 10.95 -15.28 2.30
C LEU A 62 11.15 -15.13 0.79
N GLY A 63 10.46 -14.19 0.14
CA GLY A 63 10.57 -13.94 -1.29
C GLY A 63 11.97 -13.51 -1.70
N SER A 64 12.60 -12.59 -0.96
CA SER A 64 13.98 -12.17 -1.19
C SER A 64 14.96 -13.32 -1.02
N PHE A 65 14.76 -14.20 -0.04
CA PHE A 65 15.58 -15.38 0.15
C PHE A 65 15.36 -16.43 -0.97
N LEU A 66 14.11 -16.65 -1.37
CA LEU A 66 13.77 -17.60 -2.42
C LEU A 66 14.31 -17.14 -3.78
N TYR A 67 14.27 -15.84 -4.05
CA TYR A 67 14.79 -15.24 -5.28
C TYR A 67 16.27 -15.58 -5.50
N LEU A 68 17.09 -15.55 -4.45
CA LEU A 68 18.52 -15.90 -4.53
C LEU A 68 18.77 -17.37 -4.90
N LYS A 69 17.78 -18.26 -4.72
CA LYS A 69 17.91 -19.69 -5.02
C LYS A 69 17.22 -20.10 -6.33
N VAL A 70 16.09 -19.48 -6.62
CA VAL A 70 15.10 -19.97 -7.59
C VAL A 70 14.94 -18.99 -8.77
N HIS A 71 15.50 -17.77 -8.65
CA HIS A 71 15.47 -16.72 -9.67
C HIS A 71 14.09 -16.56 -10.32
N ALA A 72 13.99 -16.70 -11.64
CA ALA A 72 12.76 -16.53 -12.41
C ALA A 72 11.68 -17.61 -12.13
N MET A 73 12.03 -18.76 -11.55
CA MET A 73 11.04 -19.77 -11.17
C MET A 73 10.15 -19.32 -10.00
N LEU A 74 10.46 -18.17 -9.36
CA LEU A 74 9.62 -17.52 -8.35
C LEU A 74 8.20 -17.22 -8.87
N TYR A 75 8.04 -16.94 -10.17
CA TYR A 75 6.71 -16.72 -10.75
C TYR A 75 5.80 -17.94 -10.65
N ILE A 76 6.35 -19.16 -10.80
CA ILE A 76 5.60 -20.41 -10.66
C ILE A 76 5.12 -20.59 -9.22
N VAL A 77 6.00 -20.30 -8.25
CA VAL A 77 5.64 -20.31 -6.82
C VAL A 77 4.52 -19.30 -6.54
N GLY A 78 4.60 -18.11 -7.13
CA GLY A 78 3.54 -17.09 -7.03
C GLY A 78 2.20 -17.57 -7.56
N ILE A 79 2.17 -18.21 -8.74
CA ILE A 79 0.95 -18.78 -9.33
C ILE A 79 0.34 -19.83 -8.39
N PHE A 80 1.16 -20.73 -7.83
CA PHE A 80 0.70 -21.74 -6.89
C PHE A 80 0.05 -21.13 -5.64
N LEU A 81 0.66 -20.09 -5.07
CA LEU A 81 0.11 -19.39 -3.90
C LEU A 81 -1.22 -18.68 -4.22
N ILE A 82 -1.32 -18.05 -5.39
CA ILE A 82 -2.56 -17.39 -5.84
C ILE A 82 -3.69 -18.43 -6.00
N MET A 83 -3.39 -19.59 -6.59
CA MET A 83 -4.36 -20.68 -6.73
C MET A 83 -4.84 -21.18 -5.35
N LEU A 84 -3.94 -21.28 -4.37
CA LEU A 84 -4.31 -21.63 -3.00
C LEU A 84 -5.22 -20.57 -2.36
N CYS A 85 -4.93 -19.28 -2.55
CA CYS A 85 -5.81 -18.20 -2.11
C CYS A 85 -7.19 -18.26 -2.78
N ALA A 86 -7.25 -18.45 -4.10
CA ALA A 86 -8.51 -18.58 -4.83
C ALA A 86 -9.35 -19.75 -4.30
N LEU A 87 -8.71 -20.90 -4.04
CA LEU A 87 -9.38 -22.07 -3.47
C LEU A 87 -9.96 -21.77 -2.08
N THR A 88 -9.22 -21.07 -1.22
CA THR A 88 -9.73 -20.68 0.10
C THR A 88 -10.93 -19.74 0.01
N ILE A 89 -10.94 -18.80 -0.94
CA ILE A 89 -12.09 -17.91 -1.14
C ILE A 89 -13.30 -18.71 -1.61
N ILE A 90 -13.14 -19.60 -2.59
CA ILE A 90 -14.23 -20.44 -3.13
C ILE A 90 -14.87 -21.31 -2.04
N ILE A 91 -14.06 -21.86 -1.13
CA ILE A 91 -14.55 -22.77 -0.09
C ILE A 91 -15.19 -22.02 1.09
N TYR A 92 -14.59 -20.90 1.53
CA TYR A 92 -14.94 -20.26 2.80
C TYR A 92 -15.76 -18.98 2.67
N PHE A 93 -15.70 -18.29 1.53
CA PHE A 93 -16.44 -17.05 1.33
C PHE A 93 -17.88 -17.36 0.88
N LYS A 94 -18.83 -17.26 1.81
CA LYS A 94 -20.27 -17.38 1.52
C LYS A 94 -20.87 -15.98 1.42
N GLU A 95 -21.28 -15.60 0.21
CA GLU A 95 -22.01 -14.36 -0.01
C GLU A 95 -23.45 -14.51 0.47
N LYS A 96 -23.96 -13.55 1.24
CA LYS A 96 -25.38 -13.50 1.58
C LYS A 96 -26.14 -13.01 0.34
N GLU A 97 -27.10 -13.81 -0.14
CA GLU A 97 -27.98 -13.40 -1.24
C GLU A 97 -28.78 -12.15 -0.84
N GLY A 98 -28.38 -11.00 -1.36
CA GLY A 98 -29.10 -9.73 -1.23
C GLY A 98 -29.95 -9.46 -2.47
N ASP A 99 -31.20 -9.04 -2.26
CA ASP A 99 -32.20 -8.70 -3.28
C ASP A 99 -31.66 -7.63 -4.25
N PHE A 100 -31.18 -8.05 -5.44
CA PHE A 100 -30.50 -7.22 -6.43
C PHE A 100 -31.49 -6.30 -7.17
N LYS A 101 -31.98 -5.24 -6.52
CA LYS A 101 -32.85 -4.23 -7.16
C LYS A 101 -32.03 -3.26 -8.04
N SER A 102 -31.70 -3.73 -9.24
CA SER A 102 -30.72 -3.11 -10.17
C SER A 102 -31.08 -1.72 -10.71
N GLN A 103 -32.34 -1.27 -10.60
CA GLN A 103 -32.77 0.02 -11.19
C GLN A 103 -32.80 1.17 -10.17
N LYS A 104 -32.92 0.87 -8.86
CA LYS A 104 -32.84 1.88 -7.78
C LYS A 104 -31.39 2.27 -7.47
N SER A 105 -30.44 1.40 -7.79
CA SER A 105 -29.02 1.54 -7.46
C SER A 105 -28.28 2.61 -8.26
N LEU A 106 -28.58 2.82 -9.55
CA LEU A 106 -27.81 3.72 -10.40
C LEU A 106 -28.06 5.21 -10.09
N LYS A 107 -29.32 5.56 -9.80
CA LYS A 107 -29.69 6.90 -9.32
C LYS A 107 -29.11 7.17 -7.94
N LEU A 108 -29.20 6.21 -7.02
CA LEU A 108 -28.60 6.29 -5.68
C LEU A 108 -27.07 6.43 -5.74
N LEU A 109 -26.40 5.65 -6.59
CA LEU A 109 -24.96 5.75 -6.84
C LEU A 109 -24.58 7.14 -7.37
N LYS A 110 -25.34 7.66 -8.35
CA LYS A 110 -25.08 9.00 -8.90
C LYS A 110 -25.26 10.09 -7.85
N GLU A 111 -26.29 9.99 -7.02
CA GLU A 111 -26.54 10.90 -5.90
C GLU A 111 -25.45 10.79 -4.83
N GLN A 112 -25.01 9.58 -4.49
CA GLN A 112 -23.93 9.33 -3.54
C GLN A 112 -22.59 9.87 -4.04
N VAL A 113 -22.22 9.61 -5.31
CA VAL A 113 -21.01 10.16 -5.93
C VAL A 113 -21.06 11.69 -5.95
N LYS A 114 -22.19 12.27 -6.35
CA LYS A 114 -22.36 13.74 -6.35
C LYS A 114 -22.27 14.32 -4.94
N GLY A 115 -22.84 13.64 -3.94
CA GLY A 115 -22.75 13.99 -2.53
C GLY A 115 -21.32 13.97 -2.01
N SER A 116 -20.59 12.86 -2.22
CA SER A 116 -19.18 12.73 -1.83
C SER A 116 -18.27 13.75 -2.51
N LEU A 117 -18.49 14.05 -3.79
CA LEU A 117 -17.74 15.08 -4.51
C LEU A 117 -18.03 16.48 -3.97
N LYS A 118 -19.28 16.77 -3.60
CA LYS A 118 -19.65 18.04 -2.97
C LYS A 118 -19.02 18.17 -1.59
N GLU A 119 -19.09 17.12 -0.76
CA GLU A 119 -18.45 17.10 0.55
C GLU A 119 -16.93 17.30 0.44
N LEU A 120 -16.28 16.63 -0.52
CA LEU A 120 -14.86 16.85 -0.82
C LEU A 120 -14.59 18.29 -1.24
N LYS A 121 -15.46 18.90 -2.05
CA LYS A 121 -15.32 20.29 -2.47
C LYS A 121 -15.46 21.27 -1.30
N ASP A 122 -16.34 21.00 -0.36
CA ASP A 122 -16.70 21.94 0.70
C ASP A 122 -15.81 21.78 1.95
N ASN A 123 -15.21 20.61 2.18
CA ASN A 123 -14.39 20.34 3.36
C ASN A 123 -12.87 20.43 3.07
N PRO A 124 -12.19 21.54 3.44
CA PRO A 124 -10.77 21.73 3.16
C PRO A 124 -9.87 20.71 3.88
N LYS A 125 -10.28 20.21 5.06
CA LYS A 125 -9.55 19.17 5.78
C LYS A 125 -9.59 17.85 4.99
N LEU A 126 -10.76 17.47 4.48
CA LEU A 126 -10.94 16.25 3.68
C LEU A 126 -10.10 16.27 2.39
N LYS A 127 -10.02 17.42 1.71
CA LYS A 127 -9.15 17.57 0.52
C LYS A 127 -7.70 17.23 0.83
N ILE A 128 -7.17 17.76 1.92
CA ILE A 128 -5.75 17.59 2.27
C ILE A 128 -5.48 16.16 2.72
N LEU A 129 -6.40 15.55 3.45
CA LEU A 129 -6.35 14.13 3.80
C LEU A 129 -6.36 13.23 2.55
N LEU A 130 -7.20 13.55 1.57
CA LEU A 130 -7.28 12.84 0.29
C LEU A 130 -5.99 12.99 -0.51
N VAL A 131 -5.45 14.20 -0.63
CA VAL A 131 -4.15 14.43 -1.28
C VAL A 131 -3.05 13.63 -0.59
N GLY A 132 -3.02 13.59 0.74
CA GLY A 132 -2.08 12.75 1.48
C GLY A 132 -2.22 11.25 1.16
N HIS A 133 -3.46 10.77 1.05
CA HIS A 133 -3.77 9.39 0.63
C HIS A 133 -3.44 9.09 -0.83
N LEU A 134 -3.25 10.11 -1.69
CA LEU A 134 -2.77 9.92 -3.06
C LEU A 134 -1.24 9.95 -3.14
N ILE A 135 -0.60 10.89 -2.44
CA ILE A 135 0.86 11.07 -2.50
C ILE A 135 1.58 9.89 -1.84
N THR A 136 1.09 9.42 -0.70
CA THR A 136 1.78 8.39 0.09
C THR A 136 1.92 7.06 -0.67
N PRO A 137 0.86 6.53 -1.31
CA PRO A 137 0.98 5.34 -2.16
C PRO A 137 1.90 5.52 -3.36
N ILE A 138 1.94 6.70 -3.99
CA ILE A 138 2.85 6.98 -5.11
C ILE A 138 4.30 6.78 -4.66
N PHE A 139 4.66 7.29 -3.48
CA PHE A 139 5.99 7.07 -2.92
C PHE A 139 6.23 5.58 -2.68
N PHE A 140 5.33 4.87 -2.00
CA PHE A 140 5.55 3.45 -1.66
C PHE A 140 5.63 2.56 -2.89
N MET A 141 4.79 2.77 -3.90
CA MET A 141 4.86 2.05 -5.17
C MET A 141 6.21 2.28 -5.84
N SER A 142 6.64 3.54 -5.95
CA SER A 142 7.94 3.89 -6.53
C SER A 142 9.10 3.30 -5.73
N HIS A 143 9.03 3.39 -4.40
CA HIS A 143 9.99 2.83 -3.47
C HIS A 143 10.12 1.32 -3.70
N PHE A 144 9.04 0.55 -3.53
CA PHE A 144 9.08 -0.91 -3.60
C PHE A 144 9.49 -1.44 -4.98
N GLN A 145 9.22 -0.69 -6.06
CA GLN A 145 9.63 -1.07 -7.42
C GLN A 145 11.10 -0.73 -7.71
N MET A 146 11.62 0.41 -7.24
CA MET A 146 12.89 0.96 -7.73
C MET A 146 14.04 0.97 -6.72
N TRP A 147 13.78 0.76 -5.42
CA TRP A 147 14.81 0.91 -4.38
C TRP A 147 16.05 0.03 -4.64
N GLN A 148 15.86 -1.23 -5.06
CA GLN A 148 16.97 -2.14 -5.34
C GLN A 148 17.86 -1.59 -6.47
N ALA A 149 17.23 -1.16 -7.57
CA ALA A 149 17.94 -0.60 -8.72
C ALA A 149 18.75 0.66 -8.35
N TYR A 150 18.20 1.54 -7.51
CA TYR A 150 18.92 2.72 -7.05
C TYR A 150 20.14 2.38 -6.18
N PHE A 151 20.01 1.41 -5.27
CA PHE A 151 21.12 0.98 -4.41
C PHE A 151 22.21 0.27 -5.22
N LEU A 152 21.84 -0.57 -6.19
CA LEU A 152 22.78 -1.20 -7.12
C LEU A 152 23.54 -0.15 -7.95
N LYS A 153 22.86 0.90 -8.43
CA LYS A 153 23.48 2.01 -9.16
C LYS A 153 24.52 2.77 -8.31
N GLN A 154 24.31 2.85 -6.99
CA GLN A 154 25.22 3.48 -6.04
C GLN A 154 26.39 2.56 -5.62
N GLY A 155 26.55 1.40 -6.27
CA GLY A 155 27.65 0.47 -6.03
C GLY A 155 27.42 -0.52 -4.87
N VAL A 156 26.20 -0.57 -4.31
CA VAL A 156 25.83 -1.59 -3.31
C VAL A 156 25.73 -2.94 -4.00
N LYS A 157 26.39 -3.97 -3.46
CA LYS A 157 26.30 -5.33 -4.00
C LYS A 157 24.94 -5.95 -3.71
N GLU A 158 24.43 -6.75 -4.65
CA GLU A 158 23.11 -7.42 -4.56
C GLU A 158 22.91 -8.20 -3.26
N GLN A 159 23.96 -8.92 -2.81
CA GLN A 159 23.95 -9.70 -1.56
C GLN A 159 23.62 -8.88 -0.30
N TYR A 160 23.79 -7.56 -0.34
CA TYR A 160 23.53 -6.68 0.79
C TYR A 160 22.15 -6.00 0.73
N LEU A 161 21.40 -6.12 -0.37
CA LEU A 161 20.08 -5.50 -0.53
C LEU A 161 19.08 -5.98 0.54
N PHE A 162 19.13 -7.26 0.90
CA PHE A 162 18.32 -7.83 1.97
C PHE A 162 18.48 -7.08 3.31
N MET A 163 19.68 -6.59 3.65
CA MET A 163 19.88 -5.84 4.90
C MET A 163 19.17 -4.50 4.87
N PHE A 164 19.18 -3.80 3.74
CA PHE A 164 18.42 -2.56 3.56
C PHE A 164 16.92 -2.81 3.61
N TYR A 165 16.46 -3.93 3.05
CA TYR A 165 15.07 -4.34 3.15
C TYR A 165 14.63 -4.50 4.62
N ILE A 166 15.40 -5.24 5.43
CA ILE A 166 15.14 -5.36 6.88
C ILE A 166 15.17 -3.98 7.55
N ALA A 167 16.14 -3.13 7.21
CA ALA A 167 16.22 -1.79 7.79
C ALA A 167 14.96 -0.95 7.51
N PHE A 168 14.40 -1.01 6.30
CA PHE A 168 13.13 -0.33 5.98
C PHE A 168 11.95 -0.89 6.77
N GLN A 169 11.92 -2.20 7.04
CA GLN A 169 10.90 -2.80 7.89
C GLN A 169 11.05 -2.40 9.36
N VAL A 170 12.27 -2.36 9.88
CA VAL A 170 12.56 -1.88 11.23
C VAL A 170 12.14 -0.42 11.39
N ILE A 171 12.50 0.46 10.43
CA ILE A 171 12.04 1.85 10.40
C ILE A 171 10.52 1.91 10.46
N SER A 172 9.84 1.08 9.67
CA SER A 172 8.38 1.05 9.61
C SER A 172 7.77 0.63 10.95
N ILE A 173 8.31 -0.38 11.63
CA ILE A 173 7.86 -0.79 12.97
C ILE A 173 8.13 0.32 13.99
N LEU A 174 9.32 0.92 13.97
CA LEU A 174 9.71 1.98 14.91
C LEU A 174 8.76 3.18 14.84
N ILE A 175 8.29 3.52 13.65
CA ILE A 175 7.34 4.61 13.45
C ILE A 175 5.99 4.33 14.09
N HIS A 176 5.53 3.08 14.13
CA HIS A 176 4.27 2.72 14.76
C HIS A 176 4.30 2.86 16.30
N PHE A 177 5.49 3.00 16.91
CA PHE A 177 5.61 3.39 18.32
C PHE A 177 5.40 4.90 18.55
N LEU A 178 5.45 5.72 17.50
CA LEU A 178 5.15 7.15 17.61
C LEU A 178 3.64 7.36 17.80
N LYS A 179 3.26 8.30 18.67
CA LYS A 179 1.84 8.57 18.95
C LYS A 179 1.21 9.35 17.78
N ALA A 180 0.31 8.70 17.02
CA ALA A 180 -0.43 9.33 15.90
C ALA A 180 -1.16 10.63 16.29
N LYS A 181 -1.62 10.73 17.55
CA LYS A 181 -2.30 11.94 18.07
C LYS A 181 -1.45 13.22 17.98
N ASN A 182 -0.13 13.10 17.90
CA ASN A 182 0.77 14.24 17.78
C ASN A 182 0.87 14.78 16.34
N TYR A 183 0.19 14.14 15.38
CA TYR A 183 0.17 14.59 14.01
C TYR A 183 -0.39 16.01 13.90
N ARG A 184 0.45 16.92 13.40
CA ARG A 184 0.05 18.27 13.03
C ARG A 184 0.31 18.48 11.55
N GLN A 185 -0.77 18.74 10.83
CA GLN A 185 -0.76 18.95 9.38
C GLN A 185 0.28 20.00 8.93
N LYS A 186 0.44 21.11 9.67
CA LYS A 186 1.45 22.13 9.36
C LYS A 186 2.88 21.58 9.45
N ILE A 187 3.15 20.74 10.45
CA ILE A 187 4.47 20.10 10.64
C ILE A 187 4.73 19.13 9.49
N ALA A 188 3.75 18.28 9.15
CA ALA A 188 3.82 17.34 8.04
C ALA A 188 4.13 18.01 6.69
N LEU A 189 3.42 19.09 6.37
CA LEU A 189 3.68 19.91 5.17
C LEU A 189 5.08 20.53 5.19
N SER A 190 5.50 21.07 6.33
CA SER A 190 6.85 21.64 6.49
C SER A 190 7.94 20.59 6.29
N SER A 191 7.79 19.40 6.86
CA SER A 191 8.74 18.29 6.67
C SER A 191 8.76 17.79 5.23
N LEU A 192 7.61 17.77 4.54
CA LEU A 192 7.56 17.41 3.12
C LEU A 192 8.36 18.41 2.27
N VAL A 193 8.23 19.71 2.52
CA VAL A 193 9.00 20.76 1.81
C VAL A 193 10.50 20.59 2.05
N VAL A 194 10.91 20.33 3.30
CA VAL A 194 12.31 20.06 3.63
C VAL A 194 12.81 18.81 2.90
N LEU A 195 12.04 17.73 2.88
CA LEU A 195 12.42 16.49 2.18
C LEU A 195 12.54 16.68 0.66
N LEU A 196 11.66 17.47 0.06
CA LEU A 196 11.78 17.85 -1.35
C LEU A 196 13.06 18.65 -1.60
N GLY A 197 13.43 19.56 -0.69
CA GLY A 197 14.68 20.32 -0.77
C GLY A 197 15.94 19.47 -0.64
N VAL A 198 15.88 18.36 0.12
CA VAL A 198 17.01 17.44 0.32
C VAL A 198 17.02 16.32 -0.73
N SER A 199 15.92 16.09 -1.45
CA SER A 199 15.81 15.06 -2.49
C SER A 199 16.86 15.11 -3.62
N PRO A 200 17.43 16.26 -4.04
CA PRO A 200 18.52 16.28 -5.02
C PRO A 200 19.77 15.52 -4.56
N LEU A 201 19.97 15.34 -3.24
CA LEU A 201 21.06 14.51 -2.72
C LEU A 201 20.92 13.04 -3.08
N LEU A 202 19.74 12.57 -3.51
CA LEU A 202 19.58 11.22 -4.07
C LEU A 202 20.31 11.04 -5.42
N LEU A 203 20.66 12.14 -6.09
CA LEU A 203 21.47 12.14 -7.30
C LEU A 203 22.98 12.24 -6.99
N SER A 204 23.35 12.39 -5.71
CA SER A 204 24.75 12.42 -5.29
C SER A 204 25.41 11.06 -5.50
N ASN A 205 26.69 11.08 -5.84
CA ASN A 205 27.55 9.89 -5.92
C ASN A 205 28.13 9.48 -4.55
N ILE A 206 27.72 10.14 -3.46
CA ILE A 206 28.18 9.83 -2.10
C ILE A 206 27.21 8.80 -1.48
N PRO A 207 27.62 7.52 -1.33
CA PRO A 207 26.69 6.45 -0.95
C PRO A 207 26.03 6.66 0.42
N TYR A 208 26.79 7.16 1.41
CA TYR A 208 26.27 7.40 2.76
C TYR A 208 25.19 8.49 2.79
N CYS A 209 25.38 9.58 2.04
CA CYS A 209 24.37 10.64 1.91
C CYS A 209 23.12 10.11 1.22
N PHE A 210 23.29 9.36 0.13
CA PHE A 210 22.19 8.71 -0.58
C PHE A 210 21.37 7.82 0.37
N ILE A 211 22.02 6.89 1.08
CA ILE A 211 21.36 5.96 2.00
C ILE A 211 20.62 6.70 3.11
N GLY A 212 21.26 7.72 3.73
CA GLY A 212 20.66 8.49 4.80
C GLY A 212 19.40 9.25 4.36
N VAL A 213 19.47 9.95 3.22
CA VAL A 213 18.32 10.66 2.65
C VAL A 213 17.21 9.70 2.26
N TYR A 214 17.56 8.56 1.66
CA TYR A 214 16.59 7.54 1.27
C TYR A 214 15.86 6.97 2.50
N ALA A 215 16.59 6.63 3.56
CA ALA A 215 16.01 6.14 4.81
C ALA A 215 15.10 7.18 5.48
N LEU A 216 15.48 8.47 5.45
CA LEU A 216 14.64 9.56 5.95
C LEU A 216 13.33 9.69 5.16
N MET A 217 13.37 9.53 3.83
CA MET A 217 12.15 9.54 3.01
C MET A 217 11.25 8.36 3.35
N VAL A 218 11.79 7.14 3.45
CA VAL A 218 11.03 5.96 3.88
C VAL A 218 10.39 6.21 5.24
N ALA A 219 11.16 6.73 6.20
CA ALA A 219 10.64 7.02 7.53
C ALA A 219 9.51 8.07 7.49
N PHE A 220 9.70 9.16 6.77
CA PHE A 220 8.69 10.21 6.67
C PHE A 220 7.38 9.70 6.05
N PHE A 221 7.46 9.03 4.91
CA PHE A 221 6.27 8.54 4.22
C PHE A 221 5.55 7.44 5.00
N THR A 222 6.27 6.60 5.74
CA THR A 222 5.64 5.65 6.66
C THR A 222 4.92 6.35 7.81
N TYR A 223 5.52 7.39 8.40
CA TYR A 223 4.85 8.18 9.44
C TYR A 223 3.60 8.91 8.92
N MET A 224 3.70 9.49 7.72
CA MET A 224 2.56 10.11 7.05
C MET A 224 1.43 9.11 6.79
N SER A 225 1.74 7.94 6.24
CA SER A 225 0.76 6.87 6.00
C SER A 225 0.03 6.48 7.28
N TYR A 226 0.79 6.23 8.35
CA TYR A 226 0.25 5.85 9.65
C TYR A 226 -0.68 6.93 10.23
N CYS A 227 -0.27 8.20 10.20
CA CYS A 227 -1.07 9.30 10.73
C CYS A 227 -2.33 9.57 9.90
N LEU A 228 -2.23 9.50 8.58
CA LEU A 228 -3.37 9.68 7.68
C LEU A 228 -4.40 8.56 7.88
N GLY A 229 -3.96 7.31 8.01
CA GLY A 229 -4.84 6.17 8.32
C GLY A 229 -5.56 6.35 9.67
N TYR A 230 -4.86 6.86 10.70
CA TYR A 230 -5.47 7.17 11.99
C TYR A 230 -6.53 8.27 11.93
N GLN A 231 -6.40 9.25 11.04
CA GLN A 231 -7.37 10.36 10.92
C GLN A 231 -8.62 10.01 10.09
N PHE A 232 -8.57 8.94 9.31
CA PHE A 232 -9.70 8.42 8.53
C PHE A 232 -10.50 7.33 9.27
N SER A 233 -9.90 6.67 10.27
CA SER A 233 -10.56 5.69 11.14
C SER A 233 -11.31 6.34 12.30
#